data_AF-A7T4D8-F1
#
_entry.id   AF-A7T4D8-F1
#
_cell.length_a   1.000
_cell.length_b   1.000
_cell.length_c   1.000
_cell.angle_alpha   90.00
_cell.angle_beta   90.00
_cell.angle_gamma   90.00
#
_symmetry.space_group_name_H-M   'P 1'
#
loop_
_entity.id
_entity.type
_entity.pdbx_description
1 polymer ?
#
loop_
_entity_poly.entity_id
_entity_poly.type
_entity_poly.pdbx_seq_one_letter_code
_entity_poly.pdbx_strand_id
1 'polypeptide(L)'
;PSIQHSHIRLPSTQYSHILLPSIQHSHIRLPSTQHTYIRLPSIQHSHIRLPSTQHSHIRLPSTQHSHIRLPSTQYSHIRHPSTHHSHIQLPSTQHSHIRLPSTQHSHIRLPSTQHSHIRLPSTQHSHIRLPSTQYSHIRHPSTHHSHIQLPSTQHSHIRLPSTQHSHIRLPSTQHSHIRLPSTQHSHIRLPSPR
;
A
#
# COMPACT_ATOMS: atom_id res chain seq x y z
N PRO A 1 14.99 -2.46 28.42
CA PRO A 1 14.03 -3.59 28.29
C PRO A 1 13.40 -3.64 26.89
N SER A 2 13.76 -4.64 26.08
CA SER A 2 13.06 -4.95 24.83
C SER A 2 11.69 -5.53 25.18
N ILE A 3 10.61 -4.78 24.90
CA ILE A 3 9.26 -5.32 25.08
C ILE A 3 9.03 -6.35 23.97
N GLN A 4 8.78 -7.60 24.36
CA GLN A 4 8.59 -8.72 23.44
C GLN A 4 7.31 -8.55 22.61
N HIS A 5 6.22 -8.15 23.28
CA HIS A 5 4.89 -7.98 22.69
C HIS A 5 4.19 -6.73 23.21
N SER A 6 3.54 -5.98 22.33
CA SER A 6 2.66 -4.87 22.69
C SER A 6 1.29 -5.01 22.03
N HIS A 7 0.25 -4.89 22.84
CA HIS A 7 -1.13 -4.81 22.38
C HIS A 7 -1.68 -3.44 22.76
N ILE A 8 -1.94 -2.57 21.77
CA ILE A 8 -2.52 -1.26 22.00
C ILE A 8 -3.97 -1.27 21.55
N ARG A 9 -4.86 -0.98 22.49
CA ARG A 9 -6.27 -0.70 22.25
C ARG A 9 -6.64 0.60 22.97
N LEU A 10 -6.91 1.65 22.20
CA LEU A 10 -7.32 2.94 22.75
C LEU A 10 -8.85 3.08 22.73
N PRO A 11 -9.44 3.91 23.60
CA PRO A 11 -10.85 4.33 23.50
C PRO A 11 -11.07 5.24 22.28
N SER A 12 -12.33 5.54 21.95
CA SER A 12 -12.66 6.43 20.83
C SER A 12 -12.18 7.84 21.16
N THR A 13 -11.37 8.40 20.27
CA THR A 13 -10.85 9.76 20.39
C THR A 13 -10.97 10.47 19.04
N GLN A 14 -11.03 11.80 19.09
CA GLN A 14 -10.94 12.62 17.90
C GLN A 14 -9.55 12.49 17.24
N TYR A 15 -8.50 12.49 18.08
CA TYR A 15 -7.11 12.38 17.68
C TYR A 15 -6.43 11.22 18.40
N SER A 16 -5.68 10.41 17.66
CA SER A 16 -4.85 9.33 18.21
C SER A 16 -3.42 9.48 17.69
N HIS A 17 -2.46 9.61 18.59
CA HIS A 17 -1.04 9.63 18.27
C HIS A 17 -0.33 8.48 19.00
N ILE A 18 0.19 7.51 18.25
CA ILE A 18 0.89 6.35 18.80
C ILE A 18 2.36 6.41 18.42
N LEU A 19 3.20 6.43 19.46
CA LEU A 19 4.64 6.26 19.37
C LEU A 19 5.03 5.12 20.30
N LEU A 20 5.61 4.05 19.74
CA LEU A 20 6.07 2.90 20.51
C LEU A 20 7.61 2.90 20.63
N PRO A 21 8.17 2.35 21.72
CA PRO A 21 9.59 2.00 21.80
C PRO A 21 9.90 0.76 20.96
N SER A 22 11.19 0.43 20.80
CA SER A 22 11.64 -0.76 20.06
C SER A 22 11.05 -2.03 20.69
N ILE A 23 10.35 -2.81 19.87
CA ILE A 23 9.60 -4.00 20.27
C ILE A 23 9.72 -5.06 19.18
N GLN A 24 9.50 -6.34 19.51
CA GLN A 24 9.51 -7.39 18.48
C GLN A 24 8.15 -7.54 17.79
N HIS A 25 7.06 -7.46 18.55
CA HIS A 25 5.70 -7.64 18.05
C HIS A 25 4.76 -6.51 18.48
N SER A 26 3.98 -5.98 17.54
CA SER A 26 2.93 -4.99 17.82
C SER A 26 1.60 -5.38 17.19
N HIS A 27 0.56 -5.26 17.98
CA HIS A 27 -0.82 -5.29 17.53
C HIS A 27 -1.51 -4.00 17.95
N ILE A 28 -1.80 -3.15 16.97
CA ILE A 28 -2.47 -1.87 17.17
C ILE A 28 -3.87 -1.99 16.61
N ARG A 29 -4.87 -1.82 17.49
CA ARG A 29 -6.26 -1.75 17.11
C ARG A 29 -6.87 -0.49 17.71
N LEU A 30 -7.18 0.46 16.85
CA LEU A 30 -7.92 1.66 17.26
C LEU A 30 -9.41 1.50 16.97
N PRO A 31 -10.27 2.26 17.66
CA PRO A 31 -11.66 2.48 17.30
C PRO A 31 -11.77 3.51 16.15
N SER A 32 -12.98 3.97 15.87
CA SER A 32 -13.19 5.09 14.94
C SER A 32 -12.54 6.37 15.50
N THR A 33 -11.80 7.08 14.66
CA THR A 33 -11.11 8.34 15.02
C THR A 33 -11.09 9.29 13.84
N GLN A 34 -11.19 10.61 14.03
CA GLN A 34 -11.03 11.54 12.92
C GLN A 34 -9.60 11.51 12.37
N HIS A 35 -8.60 11.57 13.26
CA HIS A 35 -7.19 11.65 12.88
C HIS A 35 -6.37 10.61 13.63
N THR A 36 -5.59 9.82 12.87
CA THR A 36 -4.63 8.88 13.44
C THR A 36 -3.23 9.15 12.89
N TYR A 37 -2.26 9.24 13.79
CA TYR A 37 -0.84 9.17 13.47
C TYR A 37 -0.20 8.00 14.20
N ILE A 38 0.41 7.08 13.44
CA ILE A 38 1.17 5.95 13.99
C ILE A 38 2.60 6.03 13.47
N ARG A 39 3.55 6.09 14.40
CA ARG A 39 4.97 5.94 14.11
C ARG A 39 5.54 4.83 14.96
N LEU A 40 5.90 3.72 14.33
CA LEU A 40 6.61 2.65 15.01
C LEU A 40 8.12 2.78 14.78
N PRO A 41 8.95 2.22 15.66
CA PRO A 41 10.38 2.05 15.42
C PRO A 41 10.64 0.81 14.57
N SER A 42 11.88 0.31 14.55
CA SER A 42 12.17 -0.99 13.97
C SER A 42 11.42 -2.08 14.74
N ILE A 43 10.74 -2.97 14.03
CA ILE A 43 9.92 -4.03 14.63
C ILE A 43 9.91 -5.26 13.73
N GLN A 44 9.94 -6.47 14.30
CA GLN A 44 9.89 -7.69 13.49
C GLN A 44 8.50 -7.87 12.88
N HIS A 45 7.45 -7.78 13.70
CA HIS A 45 6.07 -7.99 13.27
C HIS A 45 5.15 -6.85 13.71
N SER A 46 4.44 -6.26 12.75
CA SER A 46 3.44 -5.22 13.02
C SER A 46 2.10 -5.55 12.38
N HIS A 47 1.03 -5.42 13.17
CA HIS A 47 -0.32 -5.51 12.68
C HIS A 47 -1.12 -4.28 13.12
N ILE A 48 -1.54 -3.47 12.16
CA ILE A 48 -2.30 -2.24 12.37
C ILE A 48 -3.70 -2.41 11.79
N ARG A 49 -4.73 -2.19 12.61
CA ARG A 49 -6.12 -2.14 12.18
C ARG A 49 -6.80 -0.88 12.69
N LEU A 50 -7.21 0.00 11.77
CA LEU A 50 -8.02 1.20 12.08
C LEU A 50 -9.36 1.08 11.32
N PRO A 51 -10.50 0.90 12.01
CA PRO A 51 -11.77 0.51 11.41
C PRO A 51 -12.44 1.61 10.57
N SER A 52 -12.47 2.86 11.06
CA SER A 52 -12.96 4.03 10.32
C SER A 52 -12.14 5.24 10.72
N THR A 53 -11.50 5.91 9.76
CA THR A 53 -10.76 7.14 10.04
C THR A 53 -10.91 8.18 8.92
N GLN A 54 -10.98 9.47 9.26
CA GLN A 54 -10.95 10.49 8.19
C GLN A 54 -9.53 10.61 7.64
N HIS A 55 -8.54 10.76 8.52
CA HIS A 55 -7.13 10.89 8.16
C HIS A 55 -6.29 9.86 8.89
N SER A 56 -5.47 9.12 8.14
CA SER A 56 -4.50 8.19 8.71
C SER A 56 -3.10 8.41 8.13
N HIS A 57 -2.13 8.58 9.01
CA HIS A 57 -0.72 8.63 8.68
C HIS A 57 0.01 7.50 9.41
N ILE A 58 0.58 6.56 8.66
CA ILE A 58 1.30 5.41 9.19
C ILE A 58 2.74 5.45 8.67
N ARG A 59 3.71 5.49 9.59
CA ARG A 59 5.14 5.44 9.30
C ARG A 59 5.79 4.28 10.05
N LEU A 60 6.30 3.32 9.27
CA LEU A 60 7.03 2.15 9.77
C LEU A 60 8.43 2.17 9.14
N PRO A 61 9.51 2.42 9.88
CA PRO A 61 10.83 2.69 9.29
C PRO A 61 11.66 1.44 8.94
N SER A 62 11.40 0.30 9.57
CA SER A 62 12.08 -0.97 9.30
C SER A 62 11.24 -2.10 9.87
N THR A 63 10.74 -3.02 9.04
CA THR A 63 10.03 -4.19 9.55
C THR A 63 10.27 -5.46 8.75
N GLN A 64 10.27 -6.62 9.41
CA GLN A 64 10.28 -7.88 8.69
C GLN A 64 8.90 -8.15 8.10
N HIS A 65 7.84 -8.05 8.90
CA HIS A 65 6.48 -8.30 8.47
C HIS A 65 5.54 -7.17 8.94
N SER A 66 4.73 -6.68 8.01
CA SER A 66 3.68 -5.71 8.30
C SER A 66 2.35 -6.10 7.66
N HIS A 67 1.29 -5.90 8.42
CA HIS A 67 -0.08 -5.98 7.95
C HIS A 67 -0.83 -4.71 8.35
N ILE A 68 -1.28 -3.93 7.37
CA ILE A 68 -2.05 -2.71 7.57
C ILE A 68 -3.44 -2.89 6.96
N ARG A 69 -4.47 -2.73 7.78
CA ARG A 69 -5.87 -2.80 7.34
C ARG A 69 -6.65 -1.56 7.78
N LEU A 70 -7.11 -0.78 6.81
CA LEU A 70 -7.96 0.41 7.01
C LEU A 70 -9.27 0.23 6.21
N PRO A 71 -10.32 -0.37 6.80
CA PRO A 71 -11.58 -0.69 6.11
C PRO A 71 -12.26 0.51 5.45
N SER A 72 -12.28 1.66 6.14
CA SER A 72 -12.89 2.89 5.67
C SER A 72 -12.00 4.08 6.03
N THR A 73 -11.53 4.78 5.01
CA THR A 73 -10.63 5.93 5.19
C THR A 73 -10.92 7.05 4.19
N GLN A 74 -11.02 8.31 4.59
CA GLN A 74 -11.07 9.38 3.57
C GLN A 74 -9.67 9.59 2.97
N TYR A 75 -8.66 9.76 3.82
CA TYR A 75 -7.27 10.00 3.45
C TYR A 75 -6.35 9.02 4.18
N SER A 76 -5.47 8.37 3.41
CA SER A 76 -4.46 7.48 3.95
C SER A 76 -3.10 7.76 3.37
N HIS A 77 -2.10 7.89 4.24
CA HIS A 77 -0.70 7.99 3.87
C HIS A 77 0.09 6.91 4.61
N ILE A 78 0.66 5.97 3.85
CA ILE A 78 1.47 4.88 4.37
C ILE A 78 2.87 5.01 3.81
N ARG A 79 3.86 5.19 4.70
CA ARG A 79 5.28 5.20 4.37
C ARG A 79 5.99 4.09 5.11
N HIS A 80 6.48 3.11 4.36
CA HIS A 80 7.10 1.92 4.92
C HIS A 80 8.41 1.56 4.21
N PRO A 81 9.53 2.21 4.56
CA PRO A 81 10.85 1.79 4.08
C PRO A 81 11.35 0.49 4.70
N SER A 82 12.25 -0.18 3.96
CA SER A 82 13.08 -1.29 4.44
C SER A 82 12.24 -2.42 5.03
N THR A 83 11.47 -3.07 4.17
CA THR A 83 10.48 -4.08 4.57
C THR A 83 10.74 -5.42 3.89
N HIS A 84 10.68 -6.53 4.62
CA HIS A 84 10.76 -7.84 3.99
C HIS A 84 9.40 -8.22 3.37
N HIS A 85 8.32 -8.16 4.15
CA HIS A 85 6.95 -8.42 3.70
C HIS A 85 5.98 -7.31 4.13
N SER A 86 5.24 -6.75 3.18
CA SER A 86 4.18 -5.79 3.45
C SER A 86 2.86 -6.20 2.82
N HIS A 87 1.82 -6.29 3.65
CA HIS A 87 0.45 -6.40 3.19
C HIS A 87 -0.36 -5.17 3.59
N ILE A 88 -0.95 -4.49 2.59
CA ILE A 88 -1.80 -3.31 2.77
C ILE A 88 -3.16 -3.59 2.14
N GLN A 89 -4.21 -3.45 2.95
CA GLN A 89 -5.59 -3.59 2.51
C GLN A 89 -6.41 -2.35 2.92
N LEU A 90 -6.85 -1.57 1.93
CA LEU A 90 -7.74 -0.42 2.12
C LEU A 90 -9.04 -0.63 1.30
N PRO A 91 -10.04 -1.35 1.83
CA PRO A 91 -11.31 -1.67 1.17
C PRO A 91 -12.04 -0.48 0.53
N SER A 92 -12.24 0.59 1.30
CA SER A 92 -12.93 1.81 0.85
C SER A 92 -12.08 3.01 1.23
N THR A 93 -11.57 3.74 0.23
CA THR A 93 -10.74 4.92 0.48
C THR A 93 -10.93 6.02 -0.56
N GLN A 94 -11.06 7.29 -0.17
CA GLN A 94 -11.13 8.36 -1.19
C GLN A 94 -9.73 8.62 -1.77
N HIS A 95 -8.73 8.87 -0.91
CA HIS A 95 -7.36 9.16 -1.32
C HIS A 95 -6.36 8.27 -0.59
N SER A 96 -5.49 7.62 -1.36
CA SER A 96 -4.43 6.77 -0.82
C SER A 96 -3.07 7.11 -1.42
N HIS A 97 -2.10 7.31 -0.53
CA HIS A 97 -0.69 7.46 -0.88
C HIS A 97 0.13 6.38 -0.18
N ILE A 98 0.69 5.45 -0.96
CA ILE A 98 1.49 4.34 -0.46
C ILE A 98 2.90 4.44 -1.00
N ARG A 99 3.89 4.48 -0.11
CA ARG A 99 5.31 4.53 -0.46
C ARG A 99 6.09 3.46 0.30
N LEU A 100 6.48 2.38 -0.39
CA LEU A 100 7.26 1.26 0.16
C LEU A 100 8.60 1.15 -0.59
N PRO A 101 9.66 1.88 -0.19
CA PRO A 101 10.98 1.72 -0.79
C PRO A 101 11.71 0.51 -0.19
N SER A 102 12.55 -0.13 -0.98
CA SER A 102 13.43 -1.24 -0.55
C SER A 102 12.62 -2.36 0.12
N THR A 103 11.71 -2.96 -0.64
CA THR A 103 10.79 -3.99 -0.15
C THR A 103 11.03 -5.31 -0.86
N GLN A 104 11.15 -6.44 -0.17
CA GLN A 104 11.26 -7.71 -0.89
C GLN A 104 9.91 -8.13 -1.47
N HIS A 105 8.86 -8.17 -0.66
CA HIS A 105 7.52 -8.61 -1.08
C HIS A 105 6.47 -7.60 -0.65
N SER A 106 5.64 -7.15 -1.59
CA SER A 106 4.55 -6.22 -1.34
C SER A 106 3.23 -6.67 -1.96
N HIS A 107 2.17 -6.68 -1.16
CA HIS A 107 0.81 -6.96 -1.59
C HIS A 107 -0.11 -5.80 -1.22
N ILE A 108 -0.58 -5.05 -2.22
CA ILE A 108 -1.46 -3.91 -2.05
C ILE A 108 -2.82 -4.22 -2.68
N ARG A 109 -3.89 -4.11 -1.89
CA ARG A 109 -5.26 -4.32 -2.35
C ARG A 109 -6.14 -3.14 -1.96
N LEU A 110 -6.59 -2.37 -2.95
CA LEU A 110 -7.53 -1.25 -2.79
C LEU A 110 -8.79 -1.48 -3.66
N PRO A 111 -9.81 -2.20 -3.13
CA PRO A 111 -11.05 -2.55 -3.83
C PRO A 111 -11.82 -1.38 -4.44
N SER A 112 -12.06 -0.33 -3.65
CA SER A 112 -12.85 0.83 -4.03
C SER A 112 -12.06 2.08 -3.65
N THR A 113 -11.55 2.81 -4.64
CA THR A 113 -10.73 4.00 -4.39
C THR A 113 -10.97 5.11 -5.40
N GLN A 114 -11.09 6.36 -4.98
CA GLN A 114 -11.18 7.46 -5.95
C GLN A 114 -9.80 7.76 -6.53
N HIS A 115 -8.82 8.05 -5.67
CA HIS A 115 -7.45 8.37 -6.06
C HIS A 115 -6.44 7.49 -5.33
N SER A 116 -5.56 6.85 -6.10
CA SER A 116 -4.47 6.04 -5.57
C SER A 116 -3.13 6.42 -6.18
N HIS A 117 -2.14 6.65 -5.32
CA HIS A 117 -0.75 6.87 -5.69
C HIS A 117 0.14 5.84 -4.99
N ILE A 118 0.74 4.95 -5.77
CA ILE A 118 1.56 3.85 -5.26
C ILE A 118 2.99 4.01 -5.81
N ARG A 119 3.98 4.08 -4.92
CA ARG A 119 5.39 4.21 -5.26
C ARG A 119 6.24 3.16 -4.55
N LEU A 120 6.82 2.22 -5.29
CA LEU A 120 7.49 1.04 -4.75
C LEU A 120 8.95 0.87 -5.22
N PRO A 121 9.85 1.84 -5.03
CA PRO A 121 11.19 1.74 -5.62
C PRO A 121 11.98 0.57 -5.01
N SER A 122 12.77 -0.12 -5.84
CA SER A 122 13.66 -1.20 -5.42
C SER A 122 12.89 -2.33 -4.73
N THR A 123 12.00 -2.99 -5.48
CA THR A 123 11.20 -4.11 -4.95
C THR A 123 11.50 -5.41 -5.69
N GLN A 124 11.62 -6.53 -4.99
CA GLN A 124 11.75 -7.81 -5.68
C GLN A 124 10.41 -8.26 -6.26
N HIS A 125 9.36 -8.39 -5.45
CA HIS A 125 8.04 -8.85 -5.87
C HIS A 125 6.94 -7.87 -5.42
N SER A 126 6.10 -7.45 -6.36
CA SER A 126 4.88 -6.71 -6.03
C SER A 126 3.64 -7.28 -6.68
N HIS A 127 2.54 -7.26 -5.92
CA HIS A 127 1.21 -7.48 -6.41
C HIS A 127 0.32 -6.30 -6.02
N ILE A 128 -0.17 -5.58 -7.02
CA ILE A 128 -1.09 -4.46 -6.86
C ILE A 128 -2.43 -4.84 -7.48
N ARG A 129 -3.50 -4.77 -6.70
CA ARG A 129 -4.86 -5.04 -7.18
C ARG A 129 -5.80 -3.90 -6.80
N LEU A 130 -6.25 -3.16 -7.81
CA LEU A 130 -7.21 -2.06 -7.68
C LEU A 130 -8.46 -2.32 -8.56
N PRO A 131 -9.43 -3.11 -8.06
CA PRO A 131 -10.65 -3.52 -8.78
C PRO A 131 -11.49 -2.38 -9.35
N SER A 132 -11.78 -1.37 -8.54
CA SER A 132 -12.61 -0.22 -8.90
C SER A 132 -11.88 1.05 -8.47
N THR A 133 -11.39 1.81 -9.44
CA THR A 133 -10.61 3.02 -9.15
C THR A 133 -10.88 4.12 -10.16
N GLN A 134 -11.10 5.37 -9.72
CA GLN A 134 -11.25 6.46 -10.70
C GLN A 134 -9.89 6.83 -11.29
N TYR A 135 -8.91 7.11 -10.42
CA TYR A 135 -7.57 7.52 -10.81
C TYR A 135 -6.51 6.68 -10.08
N SER A 136 -5.61 6.08 -10.84
CA SER A 136 -4.48 5.34 -10.31
C SER A 136 -3.17 5.81 -10.93
N HIS A 137 -2.18 6.09 -10.07
CA HIS A 137 -0.81 6.29 -10.50
C HIS A 137 0.12 5.32 -9.78
N ILE A 138 0.73 4.44 -10.55
CA ILE A 138 1.68 3.43 -10.07
C ILE A 138 3.06 3.75 -10.63
N ARG A 139 4.05 3.93 -9.76
CA ARG A 139 5.46 4.11 -10.12
C ARG A 139 6.33 3.08 -9.44
N HIS A 140 6.90 2.17 -10.23
CA HIS A 140 7.61 1.01 -9.71
C HIS A 140 9.00 0.84 -10.35
N PRO A 141 10.00 1.66 -9.98
CA PRO A 141 11.34 1.56 -10.55
C PRO A 141 12.17 0.43 -9.92
N SER A 142 13.04 -0.17 -10.72
CA SER A 142 14.02 -1.16 -10.28
C SER A 142 13.35 -2.36 -9.62
N THR A 143 12.59 -3.10 -10.41
CA THR A 143 11.71 -4.19 -9.92
C THR A 143 12.07 -5.52 -10.56
N HIS A 144 12.08 -6.61 -9.80
CA HIS A 144 12.27 -7.93 -10.40
C HIS A 144 10.96 -8.46 -11.00
N HIS A 145 9.89 -8.55 -10.22
CA HIS A 145 8.56 -8.97 -10.66
C HIS A 145 7.48 -7.98 -10.22
N SER A 146 6.67 -7.53 -11.17
CA SER A 146 5.52 -6.65 -10.93
C SER A 146 4.25 -7.25 -11.50
N HIS A 147 3.22 -7.44 -10.67
CA HIS A 147 1.90 -7.85 -11.11
C HIS A 147 0.87 -6.77 -10.76
N ILE A 148 0.26 -6.16 -11.77
CA ILE A 148 -0.72 -5.09 -11.62
C ILE A 148 -2.06 -5.51 -12.25
N GLN A 149 -3.12 -5.50 -11.45
CA GLN A 149 -4.49 -5.73 -11.91
C GLN A 149 -5.35 -4.51 -11.60
N LEU A 150 -5.83 -3.84 -12.65
CA LEU A 150 -6.86 -2.79 -12.55
C LEU A 150 -8.08 -3.17 -13.42
N PRO A 151 -8.98 -4.03 -12.90
CA PRO A 151 -10.18 -4.50 -13.62
C PRO A 151 -11.08 -3.40 -14.17
N SER A 152 -11.40 -2.39 -13.37
CA SER A 152 -12.28 -1.28 -13.73
C SER A 152 -11.62 0.02 -13.28
N THR A 153 -11.16 0.83 -14.23
CA THR A 153 -10.45 2.08 -13.92
C THR A 153 -10.77 3.18 -14.93
N GLN A 154 -11.02 4.42 -14.50
CA GLN A 154 -11.22 5.50 -15.48
C GLN A 154 -9.87 5.93 -16.06
N HIS A 155 -8.91 6.26 -15.20
CA HIS A 155 -7.58 6.72 -15.60
C HIS A 155 -6.48 5.96 -14.86
N SER A 156 -5.52 5.42 -15.61
CA SER A 156 -4.35 4.75 -15.05
C SER A 156 -3.05 5.25 -15.67
N HIS A 157 -2.08 5.57 -14.81
CA HIS A 157 -0.71 5.88 -15.19
C HIS A 157 0.24 4.90 -14.53
N ILE A 158 0.81 3.99 -15.32
CA ILE A 158 1.72 2.95 -14.86
C ILE A 158 3.11 3.21 -15.43
N ARG A 159 4.11 3.35 -14.56
CA ARG A 159 5.51 3.54 -14.94
C ARG A 159 6.42 2.56 -14.21
N LEU A 160 6.96 1.57 -14.94
CA LEU A 160 7.83 0.51 -14.39
C LEU A 160 9.22 0.50 -15.08
N PRO A 161 10.11 1.46 -14.78
CA PRO A 161 11.44 1.48 -15.39
C PRO A 161 12.34 0.41 -14.76
N SER A 162 13.21 -0.20 -15.58
CA SER A 162 14.19 -1.20 -15.12
C SER A 162 13.50 -2.36 -14.40
N THR A 163 12.56 -3.02 -15.09
CA THR A 163 11.78 -4.13 -14.56
C THR A 163 12.16 -5.43 -15.26
N GLN A 164 12.42 -6.53 -14.56
CA GLN A 164 12.71 -7.77 -15.28
C GLN A 164 11.42 -8.40 -15.85
N HIS A 165 10.40 -8.58 -15.02
CA HIS A 165 9.13 -9.17 -15.41
C HIS A 165 7.95 -8.31 -14.96
N SER A 166 7.04 -8.02 -15.89
CA SER A 166 5.82 -7.28 -15.59
C SER A 166 4.58 -7.93 -16.21
N HIS A 167 3.53 -8.06 -15.40
CA HIS A 167 2.21 -8.47 -15.83
C HIS A 167 1.21 -7.36 -15.48
N ILE A 168 0.57 -6.79 -16.50
CA ILE A 168 -0.40 -5.70 -16.36
C ILE A 168 -1.72 -6.14 -16.98
N ARG A 169 -2.81 -6.10 -16.20
CA ARG A 169 -4.16 -6.47 -16.67
C ARG A 169 -5.14 -5.33 -16.41
N LEU A 170 -5.65 -4.76 -17.50
CA LEU A 170 -6.55 -3.60 -17.58
C LEU A 170 -7.74 -3.92 -18.51
N PRO A 171 -8.68 -4.81 -18.13
CA PRO A 171 -9.74 -5.27 -19.01
C PRO A 171 -10.84 -4.23 -19.27
N SER A 172 -11.02 -3.25 -18.38
CA SER A 172 -11.99 -2.17 -18.53
C SER A 172 -11.38 -0.87 -18.02
N THR A 173 -10.63 -0.20 -18.90
CA THR A 173 -9.99 1.08 -18.60
C THR A 173 -10.31 2.10 -19.68
N GLN A 174 -10.77 3.30 -19.32
CA GLN A 174 -11.07 4.35 -20.31
C GLN A 174 -9.77 4.96 -20.88
N HIS A 175 -8.86 5.38 -19.99
CA HIS A 175 -7.57 5.94 -20.37
C HIS A 175 -6.43 5.26 -19.60
N SER A 176 -5.46 4.73 -20.33
CA SER A 176 -4.26 4.12 -19.74
C SER A 176 -2.99 4.62 -20.41
N HIS A 177 -2.04 5.07 -19.60
CA HIS A 177 -0.68 5.36 -20.05
C HIS A 177 0.29 4.42 -19.34
N ILE A 178 0.92 3.55 -20.11
CA ILE A 178 1.89 2.57 -19.61
C ILE A 178 3.27 2.90 -20.17
N ARG A 179 4.27 3.03 -19.29
CA ARG A 179 5.68 3.24 -19.66
C ARG A 179 6.56 2.20 -19.00
N LEU A 180 7.20 1.35 -19.80
CA LEU A 180 8.04 0.22 -19.36
C LEU A 180 9.48 0.31 -19.91
N PRO A 181 10.23 1.41 -19.69
CA PRO A 181 11.58 1.50 -20.23
C PRO A 181 12.51 0.47 -19.57
N SER A 182 13.35 -0.18 -20.38
CA SER A 182 14.29 -1.20 -19.92
C SER A 182 13.59 -2.36 -19.19
N THR A 183 12.51 -2.88 -19.78
CA THR A 183 11.82 -4.07 -19.28
C THR A 183 12.20 -5.29 -20.10
N GLN A 184 12.58 -6.40 -19.45
CA GLN A 184 12.99 -7.62 -20.19
C GLN A 184 11.78 -8.39 -20.70
N HIS A 185 10.80 -8.67 -19.84
CA HIS A 185 9.57 -9.38 -20.18
C HIS A 185 8.34 -8.61 -19.69
N SER A 186 7.39 -8.39 -20.60
CA SER A 186 6.13 -7.73 -20.27
C SER A 186 4.94 -8.41 -20.93
N HIS A 187 3.93 -8.73 -20.13
CA HIS A 187 2.61 -9.12 -20.62
C HIS A 187 1.59 -8.06 -20.23
N ILE A 188 0.97 -7.43 -21.22
CA ILE A 188 -0.04 -6.39 -21.04
C ILE A 188 -1.34 -6.87 -21.67
N ARG A 189 -2.41 -6.95 -20.89
CA ARG A 189 -3.77 -7.22 -21.36
C ARG A 189 -4.62 -5.97 -21.20
N LEU A 190 -4.94 -5.32 -22.30
CA LEU A 190 -5.80 -4.14 -22.38
C LEU A 190 -7.26 -4.54 -22.70
N PRO A 191 -8.22 -3.60 -22.67
CA PRO A 191 -9.58 -3.86 -23.14
C PRO A 191 -9.56 -4.21 -24.62
N SER A 192 -10.43 -5.13 -25.06
CA SER A 192 -10.64 -5.33 -26.49
C SER A 192 -11.20 -4.04 -27.10
N PRO A 193 -10.67 -3.57 -28.25
CA PRO A 193 -11.36 -2.52 -28.99
C PRO A 193 -12.76 -3.00 -29.35
N ARG A 194 -13.76 -2.13 -29.18
CA ARG A 194 -15.09 -2.34 -29.74
C ARG A 194 -15.09 -2.03 -31.21
#